data_AF-A0A954ZRG2-F1
#
_entry.id   AF-A0A954ZRG2-F1
#
_cell.length_a   1.000
_cell.length_b   1.000
_cell.length_c   1.000
_cell.angle_alpha   90.00
_cell.angle_beta   90.00
_cell.angle_gamma   90.00
#
_symmetry.space_group_name_H-M   'P 1'
#
loop_
_entity.id
_entity.type
_entity.pdbx_description
1 polymer ?
#
loop_
_entity_poly.entity_id
_entity_poly.type
_entity_poly.pdbx_seq_one_letter_code
_entity_poly.pdbx_strand_id
1 'polypeptide(L)' 'MRTRSPIDNPTRLLACLAIMASIAAAGCQKTALRPDDTRSQFDRYDRARSQRAEPYLMDEYGRRTPNLTDRLLVREE' A
#
# COMPACT_ATOMS: atom_id res chain seq x y z
N MET A 1 15.63 27.39 -36.47
CA MET A 1 15.35 27.91 -35.11
C MET A 1 15.20 26.70 -34.18
N ARG A 2 16.21 26.39 -33.35
CA ARG A 2 16.19 25.21 -32.45
C ARG A 2 15.73 25.70 -31.08
N THR A 3 14.47 25.44 -30.73
CA THR A 3 13.92 25.79 -29.41
C THR A 3 14.62 24.92 -28.37
N ARG A 4 15.37 25.53 -27.45
CA ARG A 4 15.94 24.82 -26.30
C ARG A 4 14.80 24.24 -25.48
N SER A 5 14.79 22.92 -25.28
CA SER A 5 13.79 22.26 -24.46
C SER A 5 13.99 22.67 -22.99
N PRO A 6 12.92 22.80 -22.19
CA PRO A 6 13.05 23.16 -20.77
C PRO A 6 13.84 22.13 -19.94
N ILE A 7 14.17 20.98 -20.53
CA ILE A 7 14.88 19.82 -19.97
C ILE A 7 16.42 19.99 -20.03
N ASP A 8 16.93 20.94 -20.81
CA ASP A 8 18.37 21.09 -21.08
C ASP A 8 19.14 21.72 -19.90
N ASN A 9 18.44 22.15 -18.83
CA ASN A 9 19.05 22.76 -17.67
C ASN A 9 19.24 21.73 -16.54
N PRO A 10 20.49 21.35 -16.20
CA PRO A 10 20.77 20.27 -15.25
C PRO A 10 20.22 20.56 -13.85
N THR A 11 20.11 21.84 -13.48
CA THR A 11 19.50 22.25 -12.20
C THR A 11 18.00 21.94 -12.13
N ARG A 12 17.26 22.08 -13.24
CA ARG A 12 15.83 21.73 -13.29
C ARG A 12 15.62 20.22 -13.23
N LEU A 13 16.49 19.46 -13.90
CA LEU A 13 16.43 18.00 -13.90
C LEU A 13 16.72 17.42 -12.51
N LEU A 14 17.72 17.96 -11.80
CA LEU A 14 18.01 17.61 -10.41
C LEU A 14 16.85 17.97 -9.48
N ALA A 15 16.23 19.14 -9.65
CA ALA A 15 15.08 19.55 -8.86
C ALA A 15 13.88 18.60 -9.07
N CYS A 16 13.57 18.24 -10.32
CA CYS A 16 12.51 17.27 -10.63
C CYS A 16 12.80 15.89 -10.02
N LEU A 17 14.06 15.42 -10.09
CA LEU A 17 14.45 14.13 -9.54
C LEU A 17 14.32 14.10 -8.01
N ALA A 18 14.72 15.19 -7.33
CA ALA A 18 14.58 15.33 -5.88
C ALA A 18 13.10 15.33 -5.43
N ILE A 19 12.21 15.97 -6.21
CA ILE A 19 10.76 15.98 -5.95
C ILE A 19 10.17 14.59 -6.14
N MET A 20 10.56 13.87 -7.21
CA MET A 20 10.09 12.50 -7.44
C MET A 20 10.53 11.54 -6.34
N ALA A 21 11.78 11.66 -5.88
CA ALA A 21 12.33 10.83 -4.81
C ALA A 21 11.61 11.04 -3.47
N SER A 22 11.25 12.28 -3.13
CA SER A 22 10.53 12.57 -1.88
C SER A 22 9.10 12.06 -1.89
N ILE A 23 8.39 12.13 -3.03
CA ILE A 23 7.04 11.55 -3.19
C ILE A 23 7.07 10.02 -3.06
N ALA A 24 8.05 9.37 -3.70
CA ALA A 24 8.21 7.92 -3.61
C ALA A 24 8.49 7.45 -2.16
N ALA A 25 9.33 8.18 -1.43
CA ALA A 25 9.62 7.87 -0.02
C ALA A 25 8.40 8.07 0.90
N ALA A 26 7.55 9.06 0.62
CA ALA A 26 6.33 9.30 1.40
C ALA A 26 5.23 8.25 1.16
N GLY A 27 5.21 7.59 -0.01
CA GLY A 27 4.19 6.59 -0.35
C GLY A 27 4.37 5.21 0.30
N CYS A 28 5.60 4.80 0.60
CA CYS A 28 5.88 3.46 1.11
C CYS A 28 5.62 3.27 2.62
N GLN A 29 5.29 4.33 3.36
CA GLN A 29 5.22 4.28 4.82
C GLN A 29 3.85 3.81 5.36
N LYS A 30 2.78 3.93 4.57
CA LYS A 30 1.43 3.54 5.00
C LYS A 30 1.19 2.08 4.64
N THR A 31 1.51 1.19 5.58
CA THR A 31 1.04 -0.19 5.58
C THR A 31 -0.45 -0.22 5.22
N ALA A 32 -0.85 -1.12 4.33
CA ALA A 32 -2.24 -1.29 3.90
C ALA A 32 -3.20 -1.52 5.09
N LEU A 33 -2.65 -1.94 6.24
CA LEU A 33 -3.36 -2.11 7.50
C LEU A 33 -2.53 -1.51 8.63
N ARG A 34 -3.05 -0.47 9.29
CA ARG A 34 -2.39 0.20 10.40
C ARG A 34 -2.68 -0.55 11.71
N PRO A 35 -1.73 -0.59 12.67
CA PRO A 35 -1.99 -1.08 14.04
C PRO A 35 -3.22 -0.43 14.71
N ASP A 36 -3.51 0.78 14.26
CA ASP A 36 -4.51 1.74 14.69
C ASP A 36 -5.71 1.84 13.73
N ASP A 37 -5.87 0.90 12.80
CA ASP A 37 -7.17 0.72 12.12
C ASP A 37 -8.29 0.56 13.17
N THR A 38 -9.42 1.20 12.91
CA THR A 38 -10.57 1.25 13.82
C THR A 38 -11.05 -0.16 14.15
N ARG A 39 -10.67 -0.63 15.33
CA ARG A 39 -11.15 -1.90 15.87
C ARG A 39 -12.62 -1.76 16.21
N SER A 40 -13.45 -2.49 15.48
CA SER A 40 -14.86 -2.67 15.80
C SER A 40 -15.02 -3.29 17.21
N GLN A 41 -16.14 -3.01 17.88
CA GLN A 41 -16.46 -3.72 19.14
C GLN A 41 -16.63 -5.23 18.93
N PHE A 42 -16.96 -5.65 17.70
CA PHE A 42 -17.12 -7.04 17.32
C PHE A 42 -15.78 -7.73 17.02
N ASP A 43 -14.67 -6.99 16.91
CA ASP A 43 -13.36 -7.50 16.50
C ASP A 43 -12.82 -8.60 17.45
N ARG A 44 -13.18 -8.53 18.74
CA ARG A 44 -12.90 -9.61 19.71
C ARG A 44 -13.84 -10.80 19.59
N TYR A 45 -15.11 -10.53 19.32
CA TYR A 45 -16.15 -11.55 19.15
C TYR A 45 -15.86 -12.43 17.94
N ASP A 46 -15.49 -11.80 16.81
CA ASP A 46 -15.14 -12.49 15.57
C ASP A 46 -13.87 -13.32 15.73
N ARG A 47 -12.87 -12.79 16.45
CA ARG A 47 -11.64 -13.52 16.77
C ARG A 47 -11.90 -14.76 17.63
N ALA A 48 -12.80 -14.66 18.62
CA ALA A 48 -13.15 -15.78 19.48
C ALA A 48 -13.90 -16.90 18.73
N ARG A 49 -14.57 -16.55 17.62
CA ARG A 49 -15.25 -17.51 16.73
C ARG A 49 -14.43 -17.92 15.51
N SER A 50 -13.17 -17.49 15.43
CA SER A 50 -12.31 -17.76 14.27
C SER A 50 -12.90 -17.22 12.95
N GLN A 51 -13.76 -16.20 13.00
CA GLN A 51 -14.40 -15.57 11.84
C GLN A 51 -13.52 -14.47 11.21
N ARG A 52 -12.30 -14.27 11.72
CA ARG A 52 -11.35 -13.30 11.17
C ARG A 52 -10.53 -13.96 10.07
N ALA A 53 -10.58 -13.39 8.86
CA ALA A 53 -9.70 -13.80 7.77
C ALA A 53 -8.22 -13.63 8.16
N GLU A 54 -7.39 -14.60 7.76
CA GLU A 54 -5.95 -14.57 8.02
C GLU A 54 -5.30 -13.38 7.30
N PRO A 55 -4.29 -12.73 7.90
CA PRO A 55 -3.66 -11.55 7.31
C PRO A 55 -2.81 -11.86 6.07
N TYR A 56 -2.32 -13.09 5.94
CA TYR A 56 -1.50 -13.55 4.83
C TYR A 56 -1.93 -14.94 4.39
N LEU A 57 -1.88 -15.20 3.09
CA LEU A 57 -2.03 -16.53 2.51
C LEU A 57 -0.67 -16.99 1.96
N MET A 58 -0.50 -18.30 1.85
CA MET A 58 0.64 -18.88 1.12
C MET A 58 0.23 -19.05 -0.33
N ASP A 59 1.05 -18.52 -1.24
CA ASP A 59 0.89 -18.79 -2.67
C ASP A 59 1.43 -20.18 -3.04
N GLU A 60 1.25 -20.55 -4.31
CA GLU A 60 1.67 -21.83 -4.87
C GLU A 60 3.21 -22.02 -4.87
N TYR A 61 3.95 -20.93 -4.68
CA TYR A 61 5.40 -20.89 -4.61
C TYR A 61 5.93 -20.78 -3.18
N GLY A 62 5.05 -20.93 -2.18
CA GLY A 62 5.38 -20.87 -0.76
C GLY A 62 5.73 -19.46 -0.25
N ARG A 63 5.37 -18.40 -0.99
CA ARG A 63 5.57 -17.01 -0.58
C ARG A 63 4.33 -16.50 0.13
N ARG A 64 4.55 -15.69 1.17
CA ARG A 64 3.47 -15.02 1.90
C ARG A 64 2.97 -13.83 1.10
N THR A 65 1.69 -13.85 0.76
CA THR A 65 1.00 -12.76 0.08
C THR A 65 -0.08 -12.17 0.99
N PRO A 66 -0.35 -10.86 0.92
CA PRO A 66 -1.38 -10.24 1.76
C PRO A 66 -2.78 -10.69 1.33
N ASN A 67 -3.62 -11.10 2.28
CA ASN A 67 -5.00 -11.51 2.01
C ASN A 67 -5.93 -10.28 1.95
N LEU A 68 -5.85 -9.50 0.87
CA LEU A 68 -6.67 -8.29 0.75
C LEU A 68 -8.12 -8.61 0.38
N THR A 69 -8.35 -9.66 -0.43
CA THR A 69 -9.67 -10.03 -0.94
C THR A 69 -10.64 -10.38 0.18
N ASP A 70 -10.31 -11.36 1.03
CA ASP A 70 -11.20 -11.79 2.13
C ASP A 70 -11.34 -10.73 3.22
N ARG A 71 -10.43 -9.75 3.26
CA ARG A 71 -10.41 -8.69 4.28
C ARG A 71 -11.12 -7.41 3.86
N LEU A 72 -11.26 -7.17 2.57
CA LEU A 72 -11.81 -5.92 2.03
C LEU A 72 -13.09 -6.12 1.22
N LEU A 73 -13.28 -7.29 0.60
CA LEU A 73 -14.49 -7.58 -0.14
C LEU A 73 -15.51 -8.27 0.78
N VAL A 74 -16.64 -7.61 0.97
CA VAL A 74 -17.84 -8.26 1.50
C VAL A 74 -18.34 -9.19 0.41
N ARG A 75 -18.31 -10.51 0.67
CA ARG A 75 -18.86 -11.47 -0.26
C ARG A 75 -20.39 -11.36 -0.19
N GLU A 76 -21.00 -10.71 -1.17
CA GLU A 76 -22.46 -10.75 -1.34
C GLU A 76 -22.84 -12.19 -1.70
N GLU A 77 -23.78 -12.76 -0.92
CA GLU A 77 -24.31 -14.12 -1.10
C GLU A 77 -25.46 -14.15 -2.11
#